data_AF-A0A520IRI5-F1
#
_entry.id   AF-A0A520IRI5-F1
#
_cell.length_a   1.000
_cell.length_b   1.000
_cell.length_c   1.000
_cell.angle_alpha   90.00
_cell.angle_beta   90.00
_cell.angle_gamma   90.00
#
_symmetry.space_group_name_H-M   'P 1'
#
loop_
_entity.id
_entity.type
_entity.pdbx_description
1 polymer ?
#
loop_
_entity_poly.entity_id
_entity_poly.type
_entity_poly.pdbx_seq_one_letter_code
_entity_poly.pdbx_strand_id
1 'polypeptide(L)' 'MMAVLSILVFAGAFGLSVTVIAMAIAPQWQRIVRLARGHVEPAFTTVGTVMVADRRIIVRRWASTPALVSSRKWRAAA' A
#
# COMPACT_ATOMS: atom_id res chain seq x y z
N MET A 1 -11.79 -13.56 -49.34
CA MET A 1 -12.38 -12.61 -48.37
C MET A 1 -12.19 -13.09 -46.92
N MET A 2 -12.68 -14.29 -46.55
CA MET A 2 -12.62 -14.78 -45.15
C MET A 2 -11.20 -14.87 -44.57
N ALA A 3 -10.22 -15.36 -45.34
CA ALA A 3 -8.83 -15.43 -44.86
C ALA A 3 -8.25 -14.06 -44.47
N VAL A 4 -8.57 -13.00 -45.21
CA VAL A 4 -8.12 -11.63 -44.92
C VAL A 4 -8.75 -11.13 -43.63
N LEU A 5 -10.05 -11.37 -43.44
CA LEU A 5 -10.76 -11.03 -42.20
C LEU A 5 -10.17 -11.77 -41.00
N SER A 6 -9.90 -13.07 -41.12
CA SER A 6 -9.27 -13.86 -40.06
C SER A 6 -7.90 -13.32 -39.69
N ILE A 7 -7.05 -13.03 -40.67
CA ILE A 7 -5.71 -12.45 -40.42
C ILE A 7 -5.83 -11.12 -39.69
N LEU A 8 -6.74 -10.23 -40.13
CA LEU A 8 -6.93 -8.93 -39.50
C LEU A 8 -7.39 -9.05 -38.04
N VAL A 9 -8.33 -9.95 -37.77
CA VAL A 9 -8.84 -10.21 -36.42
C VAL A 9 -7.75 -10.79 -35.52
N PHE A 10 -7.02 -11.81 -35.98
CA PHE A 10 -5.95 -12.42 -35.19
C PHE A 10 -4.79 -11.46 -34.95
N ALA A 11 -4.39 -10.67 -35.95
CA ALA A 11 -3.36 -9.66 -35.79
C ALA A 11 -3.79 -8.57 -34.80
N GLY A 12 -5.04 -8.11 -34.87
CA GLY A 12 -5.59 -7.14 -33.92
C GLY A 12 -5.64 -7.69 -32.49
N ALA A 13 -6.15 -8.91 -32.30
CA ALA A 13 -6.19 -9.57 -31.01
C ALA A 13 -4.79 -9.81 -30.42
N PHE A 14 -3.84 -10.20 -31.26
CA PHE A 14 -2.44 -10.36 -30.87
C PHE A 14 -1.82 -9.03 -30.45
N GLY A 15 -2.00 -7.98 -31.23
CA GLY A 15 -1.50 -6.64 -30.91
C GLY A 15 -2.06 -6.10 -29.59
N LEU A 16 -3.37 -6.26 -29.36
CA LEU A 16 -4.00 -5.89 -28.08
C LEU A 16 -3.44 -6.70 -26.91
N SER A 17 -3.29 -8.01 -27.08
CA SER A 17 -2.73 -8.88 -26.04
C SER A 17 -1.31 -8.48 -25.66
N VAL A 18 -0.44 -8.26 -26.65
CA VAL A 18 0.94 -7.80 -26.43
C VAL A 18 0.95 -6.43 -25.73
N THR A 19 0.06 -5.52 -26.13
CA THR A 19 -0.04 -4.18 -25.50
C THR A 19 -0.43 -4.28 -24.04
N VAL A 20 -1.45 -5.08 -23.70
CA VAL A 20 -1.89 -5.30 -22.32
C VAL A 20 -0.79 -5.94 -21.48
N ILE A 21 -0.12 -6.97 -22.02
CA ILE A 21 1.01 -7.63 -21.35
C ILE A 21 2.14 -6.62 -21.09
N ALA A 22 2.51 -5.81 -22.10
CA ALA A 22 3.55 -4.81 -21.96
C ALA A 22 3.17 -3.74 -20.92
N MET A 23 1.94 -3.25 -20.91
CA MET A 23 1.45 -2.28 -19.92
C MET A 23 1.46 -2.86 -18.50
N ALA A 24 1.17 -4.14 -18.33
CA ALA A 24 1.22 -4.80 -17.03
C ALA A 24 2.66 -5.03 -16.54
N ILE A 25 3.59 -5.40 -17.44
CA ILE A 25 4.97 -5.73 -17.10
C ILE A 25 5.85 -4.48 -16.95
N ALA A 26 5.66 -3.44 -17.76
CA ALA A 26 6.46 -2.22 -17.76
C ALA A 26 6.71 -1.61 -16.35
N PRO A 27 5.70 -1.42 -15.47
CA PRO A 27 5.93 -0.88 -14.14
C PRO A 27 6.73 -1.85 -13.23
N GLN A 28 6.54 -3.16 -13.40
CA GLN A 28 7.31 -4.17 -12.65
C GLN A 28 8.76 -4.21 -13.12
N TRP A 29 9.03 -4.00 -14.41
CA TRP A 29 10.39 -3.94 -14.95
C TRP A 29 11.18 -2.78 -14.33
N GLN A 30 10.57 -1.60 -14.22
CA GLN A 30 11.20 -0.46 -13.53
C GLN A 30 11.49 -0.76 -12.05
N ARG A 31 10.60 -1.51 -11.38
CA ARG A 31 10.82 -1.96 -10.00
C ARG A 31 11.98 -2.95 -9.91
N ILE A 32 12.05 -3.94 -10.80
CA ILE A 32 13.13 -4.93 -10.85
C ILE A 32 14.47 -4.24 -11.12
N VAL A 33 14.54 -3.31 -12.08
CA VAL A 33 15.76 -2.55 -12.38
C VAL A 33 16.19 -1.70 -11.19
N ARG A 34 15.26 -1.07 -10.46
CA ARG A 34 15.57 -0.33 -9.22
C ARG A 34 16.14 -1.25 -8.15
N LEU A 35 15.49 -2.39 -7.89
CA LEU A 35 15.97 -3.40 -6.93
C LEU A 35 17.36 -3.93 -7.31
N ALA A 36 17.59 -4.23 -8.60
CA ALA A 36 18.88 -4.70 -9.10
C ALA A 36 19.99 -3.64 -9.00
N ARG A 37 19.65 -2.35 -9.08
CA ARG A 37 20.56 -1.21 -8.83
C ARG A 37 20.77 -0.94 -7.34
N GLY A 38 20.40 -1.85 -6.45
CA GLY A 38 20.55 -1.71 -5.00
C GLY A 38 19.58 -0.73 -4.35
N HIS A 39 18.58 -0.21 -5.09
CA HIS A 39 17.50 0.57 -4.51
C HIS A 39 16.44 -0.39 -3.96
N VAL A 40 16.62 -0.80 -2.70
CA VAL A 40 15.58 -1.51 -1.95
C VAL A 40 14.50 -0.50 -1.58
N GLU A 41 13.40 -0.49 -2.35
CA GLU A 41 12.22 0.29 -2.00
C GLU A 41 11.77 -0.11 -0.58
N PRO A 42 11.64 0.82 0.37
CA PRO A 42 11.18 0.49 1.72
C PRO A 42 9.77 -0.13 1.62
N ALA A 43 9.65 -1.37 2.10
CA ALA A 43 8.41 -2.13 2.03
C ALA A 43 7.25 -1.33 2.67
N PHE A 44 6.19 -1.10 1.88
CA PHE A 44 4.89 -0.57 2.30
C PHE A 44 4.95 0.49 3.42
N THR A 45 5.35 1.70 3.06
CA THR A 45 5.39 2.84 3.98
C THR A 45 4.02 3.15 4.60
N THR A 46 2.89 2.85 3.94
CA THR A 46 1.55 3.11 4.49
C THR A 46 1.26 2.36 5.79
N VAL A 47 1.67 1.09 5.92
CA VAL A 47 1.45 0.35 7.18
C VAL A 47 2.44 0.83 8.24
N GLY A 48 3.69 1.08 7.84
CA GLY A 48 4.72 1.59 8.74
C GLY A 48 4.36 2.95 9.35
N THR A 49 3.81 3.87 8.55
CA THR A 49 3.40 5.20 9.03
C THR A 49 2.22 5.13 9.99
N VAL A 50 1.21 4.31 9.70
CA VAL A 50 0.08 4.07 10.61
C VAL A 50 0.55 3.45 11.92
N MET A 51 1.44 2.45 11.86
CA MET A 51 1.92 1.78 13.07
C MET A 51 2.81 2.68 13.94
N VAL A 52 3.60 3.57 13.33
CA VAL A 52 4.36 4.61 14.05
C VAL A 52 3.42 5.63 14.69
N ALA A 53 2.35 6.03 14.00
CA ALA A 53 1.35 6.93 14.54
C ALA A 53 0.61 6.31 15.74
N ASP A 54 0.17 5.05 15.60
CA ASP A 54 -0.53 4.32 16.66
C ASP A 54 0.36 4.12 17.90
N ARG A 55 1.62 3.71 17.70
CA ARG A 55 2.61 3.61 18.78
C ARG A 55 2.78 4.93 19.53
N ARG A 56 2.83 6.07 18.83
CA ARG A 56 2.96 7.39 19.46
C ARG A 56 1.72 7.77 20.27
N ILE A 57 0.51 7.47 19.78
CA ILE A 57 -0.74 7.72 20.50
C ILE A 57 -0.80 6.88 21.76
N ILE A 58 -0.49 5.59 21.66
CA ILE A 58 -0.43 4.68 22.80
C ILE A 58 0.56 5.22 23.84
N VAL A 59 1.82 5.50 23.47
CA VAL A 59 2.82 6.03 24.41
C VAL A 59 2.38 7.33 25.07
N ARG A 60 1.79 8.26 24.31
CA ARG A 60 1.21 9.49 24.89
C ARG A 60 0.09 9.18 25.87
N ARG A 61 -0.80 8.26 25.53
CA ARG A 61 -1.91 7.84 26.41
C ARG A 61 -1.39 7.22 27.70
N TRP A 62 -0.38 6.36 27.64
CA TRP A 62 0.27 5.81 28.84
C TRP A 62 0.94 6.91 29.67
N ALA A 63 1.68 7.82 29.03
CA ALA A 63 2.36 8.92 29.72
C ALA A 63 1.38 9.92 30.36
N SER A 64 0.20 10.09 29.76
CA SER A 64 -0.86 10.98 30.27
C SER A 64 -1.91 10.26 31.11
N THR A 65 -1.77 8.96 31.37
CA THR A 65 -2.69 8.24 32.26
C THR A 65 -2.42 8.73 33.68
N PRO A 66 -3.34 9.48 34.31
CA PRO A 66 -3.13 9.95 35.67
C PRO A 66 -3.19 8.73 36.60
N ALA A 67 -2.11 8.47 37.34
CA ALA A 67 -2.19 7.58 38.48
C ALA A 67 -3.23 8.15 39.46
N LEU A 68 -4.40 7.52 39.54
CA LEU A 68 -5.35 7.65 40.65
C LEU A 68 -5.88 9.08 40.94
N VAL A 69 -6.55 9.74 39.98
CA VAL A 69 -7.36 10.94 40.30
C VAL A 69 -8.82 10.70 39.90
N SER A 70 -9.66 10.34 40.90
CA SER A 70 -11.02 10.91 41.12
C SER A 70 -12.00 10.04 41.94
N SER A 71 -11.55 9.01 42.65
CA SER A 71 -12.35 8.41 43.75
C SER A 71 -12.71 9.44 44.86
N ARG A 72 -12.12 10.63 44.84
CA ARG A 72 -12.42 11.76 45.73
C ARG A 72 -13.72 12.51 45.39
N LYS A 73 -14.28 12.38 44.17
CA LYS A 73 -15.53 13.08 43.80
C LYS A 73 -16.79 12.45 44.43
N TRP A 74 -16.73 11.18 44.85
CA TRP A 74 -17.91 10.48 45.39
C TRP A 74 -18.14 10.70 46.89
N ARG A 75 -17.16 11.25 47.63
CA ARG A 75 -17.29 11.48 49.09
C ARG A 75 -17.69 12.91 49.46
N ALA A 76 -17.87 13.81 48.49
CA ALA A 76 -18.33 15.17 48.73
C ALA A 76 -19.86 15.33 48.60
N ALA A 77 -20.59 14.22 48.43
CA ALA A 77 -22.03 14.18 48.22
C ALA A 77 -22.77 13.35 49.28
N ALA A 78 -22.12 13.02 50.41
CA ALA A 78 -22.68 12.27 51.53
C ALA A 78 -22.69 13.11 52.80
#